data_AF-A0A8R7UQX8-F1
#
_entry.id   AF-A0A8R7UQX8-F1
#
_cell.length_a   1.000
_cell.length_b   1.000
_cell.length_c   1.000
_cell.angle_alpha   90.00
_cell.angle_beta   90.00
_cell.angle_gamma   90.00
#
_symmetry.space_group_name_H-M   'P 1'
#
loop_
_entity.id
_entity.type
_entity.pdbx_description
1 polymer ?
#
loop_
_entity_poly.entity_id
_entity_poly.type
_entity_poly.pdbx_seq_one_letter_code
_entity_poly.pdbx_strand_id
1 'polypeptide(L)'
;MLGLTSLSPRPARPSPSPATPPHRRPPPPGGRIRPTSAVSTAPSDGGGAADDYHSTIRSLNSHGRRHVPRKSLGQNYMLNARVNEELVAAAGVEEGDVVLEIGPGTGSLTAALLAAGATVVAVEKDKHMATLVRDRFGSTEQLKVIEEDITKFHVHSHFLPILEEKSRGKKKYAKVVSNLPFNVSTEVVKQILPMGDVFSVMVLMLQDEAALRLANASIQTPEYRPINVFVNFYSEPEYKFKVERANFFPQPTVDGGVIRFKIKDAGEYPPVSSNKSFFSMVNSAFNGKRKMLRKSLQHLCSSADIEAALTNIDLPPTARPSELGMDDFVRLHNHLGKV
;
A
#
# COMPACT_ATOMS: atom_id res chain seq x y z
N MET A 1 62.68 -30.03 -27.86
CA MET A 1 61.49 -30.20 -28.72
C MET A 1 60.40 -29.32 -28.12
N LEU A 2 60.30 -28.03 -28.49
CA LEU A 2 59.58 -27.47 -29.66
C LEU A 2 58.12 -27.98 -29.69
N GLY A 3 57.05 -27.18 -29.65
CA GLY A 3 56.80 -25.73 -29.68
C GLY A 3 55.34 -25.51 -29.19
N LEU A 4 54.64 -24.39 -29.30
CA LEU A 4 54.76 -23.15 -30.06
C LEU A 4 53.93 -22.09 -29.29
N THR A 5 54.52 -20.93 -29.06
CA THR A 5 53.88 -19.71 -28.56
C THR A 5 53.10 -19.02 -29.68
N SER A 6 51.82 -18.72 -29.46
CA SER A 6 50.95 -17.95 -30.35
C SER A 6 50.86 -16.49 -29.89
N LEU A 7 51.32 -15.58 -30.74
CA LEU A 7 51.44 -14.14 -30.56
C LEU A 7 50.09 -13.40 -30.65
N SER A 8 49.89 -12.44 -29.75
CA SER A 8 48.78 -11.48 -29.79
C SER A 8 48.89 -10.49 -30.96
N PRO A 9 47.76 -10.06 -31.57
CA PRO A 9 47.78 -9.13 -32.70
C PRO A 9 48.05 -7.67 -32.30
N ARG A 10 48.77 -6.95 -33.18
CA ARG A 10 49.13 -5.53 -33.07
C ARG A 10 47.94 -4.58 -33.26
N PRO A 11 47.98 -3.35 -32.69
CA PRO A 11 46.94 -2.35 -32.86
C PRO A 11 46.92 -1.72 -34.26
N ALA A 12 45.73 -1.31 -34.70
CA ALA A 12 45.47 -0.71 -36.01
C ALA A 12 46.04 0.72 -36.13
N ARG A 13 46.59 1.05 -37.32
CA ARG A 13 47.01 2.41 -37.70
C ARG A 13 45.80 3.24 -38.17
N PRO A 14 45.83 4.58 -37.99
CA PRO A 14 44.76 5.46 -38.44
C PRO A 14 44.84 5.77 -39.94
N SER A 15 43.67 5.85 -40.58
CA SER A 15 43.49 6.25 -41.99
C SER A 15 43.21 7.75 -42.11
N PRO A 16 43.60 8.41 -43.22
CA PRO A 16 43.58 9.87 -43.35
C PRO A 16 42.21 10.46 -43.76
N SER A 17 41.92 11.68 -43.29
CA SER A 17 40.77 12.50 -43.69
C SER A 17 40.85 12.99 -45.14
N PRO A 18 39.72 13.03 -45.88
CA PRO A 18 39.58 13.86 -47.08
C PRO A 18 38.88 15.20 -46.80
N ALA A 19 39.31 16.21 -47.55
CA ALA A 19 39.02 17.63 -47.42
C ALA A 19 37.62 18.09 -47.89
N THR A 20 37.24 19.26 -47.39
CA THR A 20 36.03 20.07 -47.62
C THR A 20 35.90 20.61 -49.05
N PRO A 21 34.68 20.65 -49.64
CA PRO A 21 34.35 21.51 -50.79
C PRO A 21 33.61 22.81 -50.37
N PRO A 22 33.60 23.86 -51.22
CA PRO A 22 33.38 25.24 -50.80
C PRO A 22 31.92 25.72 -50.78
N HIS A 23 31.71 26.81 -50.02
CA HIS A 23 30.51 27.62 -49.88
C HIS A 23 29.83 28.03 -51.20
N ARG A 24 28.50 27.95 -51.24
CA ARG A 24 27.65 28.72 -52.16
C ARG A 24 26.78 29.71 -51.40
N ARG A 25 26.77 30.96 -51.89
CA ARG A 25 25.98 32.11 -51.42
C ARG A 25 24.49 32.01 -51.82
N PRO A 26 23.58 32.69 -51.11
CA PRO A 26 22.13 32.57 -51.27
C PRO A 26 21.57 33.41 -52.43
N PRO A 27 20.36 33.08 -52.95
CA PRO A 27 19.64 33.94 -53.89
C PRO A 27 18.86 35.09 -53.20
N PRO A 28 18.51 36.17 -53.93
CA PRO A 28 17.94 37.42 -53.41
C PRO A 28 16.39 37.42 -53.33
N PRO A 29 15.76 38.44 -52.70
CA PRO A 29 14.33 38.42 -52.36
C PRO A 29 13.45 38.99 -53.48
N GLY A 30 12.22 38.47 -53.60
CA GLY A 30 11.18 39.11 -54.42
C GLY A 30 9.81 38.45 -54.30
N GLY A 31 8.76 39.29 -54.20
CA GLY A 31 7.41 38.96 -54.68
C GLY A 31 6.31 38.77 -53.63
N ARG A 32 5.56 39.85 -53.36
CA ARG A 32 4.23 39.85 -52.71
C ARG A 32 3.20 39.07 -53.54
N ILE A 33 2.51 38.09 -52.95
CA ILE A 33 1.13 37.68 -53.31
C ILE A 33 0.40 37.24 -52.02
N ARG A 34 -0.79 37.81 -51.77
CA ARG A 34 -1.83 37.40 -50.78
C ARG A 34 -2.94 36.66 -51.56
N PRO A 35 -3.99 36.07 -50.92
CA PRO A 35 -4.13 35.45 -49.59
C PRO A 35 -4.83 34.06 -49.69
N THR A 36 -4.78 33.21 -48.66
CA THR A 36 -5.92 32.37 -48.23
C THR A 36 -5.61 31.68 -46.89
N SER A 37 -6.67 31.53 -46.11
CA SER A 37 -6.78 30.92 -44.79
C SER A 37 -6.10 29.56 -44.64
N ALA A 38 -5.22 29.43 -43.66
CA ALA A 38 -4.81 28.14 -43.10
C ALA A 38 -4.43 28.30 -41.62
N VAL A 39 -5.14 27.51 -40.81
CA VAL A 39 -4.88 27.02 -39.45
C VAL A 39 -3.50 27.37 -38.89
N SER A 40 -3.50 28.14 -37.81
CA SER A 40 -2.34 28.36 -36.94
C SER A 40 -2.03 27.08 -36.16
N THR A 41 -0.91 26.43 -36.50
CA THR A 41 -0.23 25.44 -35.66
C THR A 41 0.97 26.10 -34.97
N ALA A 42 0.93 26.18 -33.64
CA ALA A 42 2.06 26.32 -32.72
C ALA A 42 1.56 26.11 -31.28
N PRO A 43 2.44 25.85 -30.31
CA PRO A 43 3.21 24.63 -30.10
C PRO A 43 2.61 23.80 -28.94
N SER A 44 3.01 22.53 -28.87
CA SER A 44 2.72 21.60 -27.79
C SER A 44 3.38 22.05 -26.47
N ASP A 45 2.59 22.66 -25.57
CA ASP A 45 2.95 22.80 -24.17
C ASP A 45 2.45 21.58 -23.38
N GLY A 46 3.39 20.92 -22.68
CA GLY A 46 3.16 19.75 -21.85
C GLY A 46 2.32 20.08 -20.61
N GLY A 47 1.00 20.00 -20.75
CA GLY A 47 0.03 20.04 -19.65
C GLY A 47 -0.38 18.63 -19.25
N GLY A 48 0.35 18.01 -18.33
CA GLY A 48 -0.07 16.75 -17.71
C GLY A 48 -1.30 16.95 -16.83
N ALA A 49 -2.43 16.34 -17.21
CA ALA A 49 -3.47 15.73 -16.38
C ALA A 49 -4.01 16.46 -15.11
N ALA A 50 -3.87 17.79 -14.97
CA ALA A 50 -4.31 18.51 -13.77
C ALA A 50 -5.83 18.83 -13.72
N ASP A 51 -6.56 18.69 -14.83
CA ASP A 51 -7.95 19.20 -14.96
C ASP A 51 -9.07 18.15 -14.89
N ASP A 52 -8.76 16.85 -14.92
CA ASP A 52 -9.78 15.78 -14.99
C ASP A 52 -10.43 15.45 -13.63
N TYR A 53 -9.70 15.65 -12.53
CA TYR A 53 -10.22 15.31 -11.20
C TYR A 53 -11.28 16.32 -10.70
N HIS A 54 -10.99 17.61 -10.79
CA HIS A 54 -11.96 18.65 -10.39
C HIS A 54 -13.15 18.72 -11.34
N SER A 55 -12.98 18.39 -12.62
CA SER A 55 -14.09 18.25 -13.56
C SER A 55 -14.93 17.00 -13.23
N THR A 56 -14.29 15.87 -12.84
CA THR A 56 -14.99 14.67 -12.37
C THR A 56 -15.83 14.97 -11.14
N ILE A 57 -15.26 15.56 -10.07
CA ILE A 57 -16.02 15.94 -8.87
C ILE A 57 -17.14 16.94 -9.20
N ARG A 58 -16.90 17.92 -10.09
CA ARG A 58 -17.94 18.87 -10.54
C ARG A 58 -19.05 18.17 -11.35
N SER A 59 -18.71 17.20 -12.19
CA SER A 59 -19.65 16.38 -12.96
C SER A 59 -20.50 15.46 -12.07
N LEU A 60 -19.88 14.89 -11.04
CA LEU A 60 -20.58 14.12 -10.00
C LEU A 60 -21.60 14.99 -9.25
N ASN A 61 -21.30 16.28 -9.05
CA ASN A 61 -22.21 17.25 -8.43
C ASN A 61 -23.32 17.78 -9.36
N SER A 62 -23.10 17.86 -10.67
CA SER A 62 -24.07 18.45 -11.63
C SER A 62 -25.20 17.51 -12.04
N HIS A 63 -25.02 16.19 -11.98
CA HIS A 63 -25.99 15.20 -12.47
C HIS A 63 -27.07 14.76 -11.46
N GLY A 64 -27.47 15.63 -10.53
CA GLY A 64 -28.68 15.44 -9.72
C GLY A 64 -28.83 14.07 -9.04
N ARG A 65 -28.32 13.95 -7.80
CA ARG A 65 -28.56 12.85 -6.84
C ARG A 65 -27.83 11.51 -7.05
N ARG A 66 -27.06 11.27 -8.13
CA ARG A 66 -26.38 9.96 -8.31
C ARG A 66 -25.00 9.80 -7.67
N HIS A 67 -24.29 10.88 -7.34
CA HIS A 67 -22.89 10.80 -6.90
C HIS A 67 -22.57 11.66 -5.67
N VAL A 68 -23.56 11.82 -4.77
CA VAL A 68 -23.32 12.41 -3.45
C VAL A 68 -22.52 11.41 -2.61
N PRO A 69 -21.40 11.84 -1.99
CA PRO A 69 -20.63 11.01 -1.06
C PRO A 69 -21.55 10.36 -0.03
N ARG A 70 -21.53 9.02 0.04
CA ARG A 70 -22.36 8.26 0.97
C ARG A 70 -21.71 8.23 2.34
N LYS A 71 -22.24 9.03 3.27
CA LYS A 71 -21.78 9.05 4.67
C LYS A 71 -21.79 7.65 5.31
N SER A 72 -22.77 6.80 4.97
CA SER A 72 -22.86 5.42 5.46
C SER A 72 -21.71 4.52 5.00
N LEU A 73 -21.05 4.86 3.90
CA LEU A 73 -19.88 4.15 3.37
C LEU A 73 -18.55 4.84 3.74
N GLY A 74 -18.58 5.94 4.51
CA GLY A 74 -17.39 6.66 4.92
C GLY A 74 -16.61 7.34 3.77
N GLN A 75 -17.28 7.63 2.64
CA GLN A 75 -16.63 8.19 1.45
C GLN A 75 -16.13 9.62 1.69
N ASN A 76 -14.82 9.80 1.65
CA ASN A 76 -14.13 11.09 1.57
C ASN A 76 -13.10 11.03 0.44
N TYR A 77 -13.29 11.82 -0.61
CA TYR A 77 -12.48 11.77 -1.82
C TYR A 77 -11.26 12.66 -1.68
N MET A 78 -10.06 12.11 -1.97
CA MET A 78 -8.80 12.86 -1.98
C MET A 78 -8.76 13.87 -3.11
N LEU A 79 -8.68 15.16 -2.77
CA LEU A 79 -8.64 16.31 -3.69
C LEU A 79 -7.23 16.62 -4.20
N ASN A 80 -6.19 16.17 -3.49
CA ASN A 80 -4.81 16.51 -3.78
C ASN A 80 -4.07 15.32 -4.41
N ALA A 81 -3.78 15.42 -5.71
CA ALA A 81 -3.08 14.39 -6.46
C ALA A 81 -1.68 14.07 -5.90
N ARG A 82 -0.98 15.06 -5.32
CA ARG A 82 0.36 14.85 -4.75
C ARG A 82 0.35 13.88 -3.59
N VAL A 83 -0.71 13.88 -2.78
CA VAL A 83 -0.84 12.91 -1.67
C VAL A 83 -0.91 11.49 -2.23
N ASN A 84 -1.62 11.26 -3.35
CA ASN A 84 -1.65 9.94 -3.98
C ASN A 84 -0.28 9.53 -4.52
N GLU A 85 0.47 10.46 -5.13
CA GLU A 85 1.85 10.21 -5.56
C GLU A 85 2.75 9.84 -4.37
N GLU A 86 2.60 10.50 -3.23
CA GLU A 86 3.32 10.20 -2.00
C GLU A 86 2.93 8.83 -1.41
N LEU A 87 1.67 8.39 -1.51
CA LEU A 87 1.25 7.02 -1.15
C LEU A 87 1.95 5.97 -2.03
N VAL A 88 1.97 6.20 -3.34
CA VAL A 88 2.62 5.33 -4.33
C VAL A 88 4.12 5.24 -4.06
N ALA A 89 4.77 6.39 -3.79
CA ALA A 89 6.18 6.46 -3.43
C ALA A 89 6.48 5.76 -2.08
N ALA A 90 5.63 5.93 -1.07
CA ALA A 90 5.80 5.26 0.22
C ALA A 90 5.69 3.73 0.10
N ALA A 91 4.88 3.23 -0.85
CA ALA A 91 4.79 1.82 -1.17
C ALA A 91 5.97 1.34 -2.04
N GLY A 92 6.77 2.26 -2.58
CA GLY A 92 7.86 2.00 -3.51
C GLY A 92 7.38 1.29 -4.75
N VAL A 93 6.20 1.66 -5.28
CA VAL A 93 5.62 1.03 -6.48
C VAL A 93 6.51 1.31 -7.69
N GLU A 94 6.79 0.27 -8.46
CA GLU A 94 7.61 0.30 -9.67
C GLU A 94 6.83 -0.29 -10.85
N GLU A 95 7.32 -0.03 -12.06
CA GLU A 95 6.75 -0.60 -13.28
C GLU A 95 6.67 -2.13 -13.20
N GLY A 96 5.51 -2.67 -13.56
CA GLY A 96 5.24 -4.11 -13.53
C GLY A 96 4.92 -4.68 -12.15
N ASP A 97 4.80 -3.85 -11.10
CA ASP A 97 4.19 -4.27 -9.84
C ASP A 97 2.71 -4.61 -10.01
N VAL A 98 2.22 -5.56 -9.21
CA VAL A 98 0.79 -5.82 -9.05
C VAL A 98 0.33 -5.24 -7.72
N VAL A 99 -0.68 -4.37 -7.76
CA VAL A 99 -1.17 -3.63 -6.60
C VAL A 99 -2.64 -3.95 -6.36
N LEU A 100 -2.97 -4.32 -5.13
CA LEU A 100 -4.35 -4.34 -4.63
C LEU A 100 -4.71 -2.94 -4.14
N GLU A 101 -5.74 -2.35 -4.73
CA GLU A 101 -6.36 -1.10 -4.27
C GLU A 101 -7.73 -1.41 -3.67
N ILE A 102 -7.97 -0.97 -2.43
CA ILE A 102 -9.23 -1.19 -1.71
C ILE A 102 -9.98 0.14 -1.67
N GLY A 103 -11.17 0.18 -2.24
CA GLY A 103 -12.00 1.38 -2.31
C GLY A 103 -11.39 2.47 -3.20
N PRO A 104 -11.23 2.24 -4.51
CA PRO A 104 -10.70 3.24 -5.45
C PRO A 104 -11.54 4.53 -5.49
N GLY A 105 -12.82 4.48 -5.14
CA GLY A 105 -13.71 5.65 -5.13
C GLY A 105 -13.80 6.31 -6.51
N THR A 106 -13.30 7.54 -6.63
CA THR A 106 -13.26 8.27 -7.91
C THR A 106 -12.08 7.87 -8.81
N GLY A 107 -11.22 6.96 -8.35
CA GLY A 107 -10.05 6.48 -9.07
C GLY A 107 -8.87 7.45 -9.09
N SER A 108 -8.79 8.39 -8.14
CA SER A 108 -7.66 9.33 -8.07
C SER A 108 -6.36 8.64 -7.68
N LEU A 109 -6.40 7.68 -6.76
CA LEU A 109 -5.24 6.85 -6.41
C LEU A 109 -4.96 5.81 -7.52
N THR A 110 -6.01 5.20 -8.07
CA THR A 110 -5.90 4.34 -9.26
C THR A 110 -5.10 5.00 -10.39
N ALA A 111 -5.37 6.27 -10.71
CA ALA A 111 -4.63 7.02 -11.73
C ALA A 111 -3.13 7.11 -11.42
N ALA A 112 -2.77 7.40 -10.17
CA ALA A 112 -1.37 7.51 -9.75
C ALA A 112 -0.64 6.15 -9.79
N LEU A 113 -1.33 5.07 -9.40
CA LEU A 113 -0.80 3.71 -9.49
C LEU A 113 -0.55 3.26 -10.94
N LEU A 114 -1.52 3.52 -11.84
CA LEU A 114 -1.38 3.22 -13.26
C LEU A 114 -0.27 4.06 -13.90
N ALA A 115 -0.14 5.33 -13.53
CA ALA A 115 0.93 6.21 -14.01
C ALA A 115 2.33 5.73 -13.57
N ALA A 116 2.45 5.04 -12.43
CA ALA A 116 3.67 4.38 -11.99
C ALA A 116 3.97 3.05 -12.73
N GLY A 117 3.11 2.64 -13.68
CA GLY A 117 3.28 1.42 -14.48
C GLY A 117 2.82 0.14 -13.77
N ALA A 118 2.04 0.26 -12.69
CA ALA A 118 1.51 -0.90 -11.99
C ALA A 118 0.30 -1.52 -12.71
N THR A 119 0.11 -2.83 -12.50
CA THR A 119 -1.19 -3.48 -12.74
C THR A 119 -2.00 -3.40 -11.45
N VAL A 120 -3.17 -2.76 -11.52
CA VAL A 120 -4.05 -2.53 -10.38
C VAL A 120 -5.22 -3.50 -10.37
N VAL A 121 -5.42 -4.19 -9.27
CA VAL A 121 -6.66 -4.90 -8.95
C VAL A 121 -7.40 -4.08 -7.91
N ALA A 122 -8.48 -3.42 -8.31
CA ALA A 122 -9.27 -2.57 -7.43
C ALA A 122 -10.50 -3.33 -6.93
N VAL A 123 -10.71 -3.35 -5.60
CA VAL A 123 -11.92 -3.93 -4.97
C VAL A 123 -12.79 -2.78 -4.48
N GLU A 124 -13.98 -2.64 -5.06
CA GLU A 124 -14.92 -1.56 -4.77
C GLU A 124 -16.29 -2.10 -4.37
N LYS A 125 -16.82 -1.66 -3.23
CA LYS A 125 -18.12 -2.09 -2.72
C LYS A 125 -19.27 -1.31 -3.36
N ASP A 126 -19.06 -0.03 -3.68
CA ASP A 126 -20.08 0.78 -4.34
C ASP A 126 -20.07 0.54 -5.84
N LYS A 127 -21.08 -0.19 -6.34
CA LYS A 127 -21.32 -0.43 -7.76
C LYS A 127 -21.15 0.82 -8.64
N HIS A 128 -21.59 1.99 -8.18
CA HIS A 128 -21.50 3.21 -8.99
C HIS A 128 -20.05 3.69 -9.12
N MET A 129 -19.27 3.58 -8.04
CA MET A 129 -17.84 3.91 -8.06
C MET A 129 -17.07 2.87 -8.89
N ALA A 130 -17.43 1.59 -8.78
CA ALA A 130 -16.86 0.54 -9.60
C ALA A 130 -17.09 0.79 -11.11
N THR A 131 -18.32 1.17 -11.50
CA THR A 131 -18.62 1.58 -12.88
C THR A 131 -17.83 2.82 -13.29
N LEU A 132 -17.78 3.86 -12.45
CA LEU A 132 -17.03 5.09 -12.74
C LEU A 132 -15.56 4.79 -13.04
N VAL A 133 -14.90 4.00 -12.19
CA VAL A 133 -13.49 3.65 -12.35
C VAL A 133 -13.28 2.80 -13.61
N ARG A 134 -14.19 1.85 -13.91
CA ARG A 134 -14.15 1.08 -15.17
C ARG A 134 -14.30 1.98 -16.40
N ASP A 135 -15.24 2.92 -16.39
CA ASP A 135 -15.47 3.81 -17.53
C ASP A 135 -14.29 4.76 -17.75
N ARG A 136 -13.70 5.27 -16.66
CA ARG A 136 -12.58 6.21 -16.71
C ARG A 136 -11.30 5.60 -17.25
N PHE A 137 -11.04 4.32 -16.94
CA PHE A 137 -9.80 3.64 -17.30
C PHE A 137 -10.04 2.43 -18.22
N GLY A 138 -11.22 2.28 -18.82
CA GLY A 138 -11.61 1.07 -19.54
C GLY A 138 -10.79 0.76 -20.81
N SER A 139 -9.93 1.69 -21.23
CA SER A 139 -8.98 1.49 -22.32
C SER A 139 -7.68 0.79 -21.90
N THR A 140 -7.43 0.59 -20.61
CA THR A 140 -6.20 -0.06 -20.12
C THR A 140 -6.43 -1.50 -19.64
N GLU A 141 -5.55 -2.40 -20.08
CA GLU A 141 -5.46 -3.78 -19.60
C GLU A 141 -4.74 -3.91 -18.24
N GLN A 142 -4.23 -2.78 -17.72
CA GLN A 142 -3.54 -2.71 -16.43
C GLN A 142 -4.49 -2.52 -15.25
N LEU A 143 -5.80 -2.45 -15.47
CA LEU A 143 -6.79 -2.32 -14.41
C LEU A 143 -7.81 -3.44 -14.43
N LYS A 144 -8.05 -4.05 -13.28
CA LYS A 144 -9.19 -4.95 -13.05
C LYS A 144 -10.00 -4.47 -11.85
N VAL A 145 -11.28 -4.16 -12.07
CA VAL A 145 -12.19 -3.69 -11.02
C VAL A 145 -13.15 -4.80 -10.60
N ILE A 146 -13.06 -5.24 -9.35
CA ILE A 146 -13.91 -6.25 -8.73
C ILE A 146 -14.94 -5.53 -7.86
N GLU A 147 -16.22 -5.80 -8.12
CA GLU A 147 -17.33 -5.21 -7.36
C GLU A 147 -17.67 -6.12 -6.17
N GLU A 148 -17.00 -5.91 -5.04
CA GLU A 148 -17.18 -6.72 -3.84
C GLU A 148 -16.85 -5.92 -2.57
N ASP A 149 -17.39 -6.36 -1.43
CA ASP A 149 -16.98 -5.87 -0.12
C ASP A 149 -15.64 -6.51 0.27
N ILE A 150 -14.61 -5.72 0.54
CA ILE A 150 -13.29 -6.23 0.93
C ILE A 150 -13.37 -7.18 2.14
N THR A 151 -14.30 -6.94 3.07
CA THR A 151 -14.48 -7.80 4.26
C THR A 151 -15.02 -9.20 3.94
N LYS A 152 -15.51 -9.41 2.72
CA LYS A 152 -15.98 -10.71 2.17
C LYS A 152 -15.07 -11.23 1.05
N PHE A 153 -14.20 -10.39 0.53
CA PHE A 153 -13.30 -10.69 -0.57
C PHE A 153 -12.24 -11.71 -0.15
N HIS A 154 -12.21 -12.85 -0.84
CA HIS A 154 -11.23 -13.89 -0.58
C HIS A 154 -10.00 -13.67 -1.46
N VAL A 155 -8.95 -13.08 -0.89
CA VAL A 155 -7.72 -12.71 -1.62
C VAL A 155 -7.11 -13.90 -2.34
N HIS A 156 -6.92 -15.04 -1.67
CA HIS A 156 -6.30 -16.21 -2.30
C HIS A 156 -7.05 -16.72 -3.54
N SER A 157 -8.38 -16.67 -3.56
CA SER A 157 -9.14 -17.18 -4.72
C SER A 157 -9.30 -16.15 -5.83
N HIS A 158 -9.44 -14.87 -5.51
CA HIS A 158 -9.74 -13.84 -6.51
C HIS A 158 -8.50 -13.11 -7.03
N PHE A 159 -7.47 -12.98 -6.19
CA PHE A 159 -6.30 -12.15 -6.47
C PHE A 159 -5.08 -12.97 -6.92
N LEU A 160 -4.80 -14.12 -6.29
CA LEU A 160 -3.62 -14.93 -6.65
C LEU A 160 -3.56 -15.36 -8.12
N PRO A 161 -4.66 -15.81 -8.76
CA PRO A 161 -4.60 -16.15 -10.18
C PRO A 161 -4.17 -14.97 -11.06
N ILE A 162 -4.59 -13.74 -10.69
CA ILE A 162 -4.20 -12.51 -11.40
C ILE A 162 -2.72 -12.22 -11.17
N LEU A 163 -2.25 -12.37 -9.92
CA LEU A 163 -0.84 -12.18 -9.58
C LEU A 163 0.05 -13.14 -10.36
N GLU A 164 -0.30 -14.42 -10.44
CA GLU A 164 0.45 -15.44 -11.17
C GLU A 164 0.50 -15.16 -12.67
N GLU A 165 -0.64 -14.81 -13.27
CA GLU A 165 -0.73 -14.43 -14.69
C GLU A 165 0.17 -13.23 -15.02
N LYS A 166 0.08 -12.16 -14.21
CA LYS A 166 0.77 -10.89 -14.48
C LYS A 166 2.24 -10.91 -14.10
N SER A 167 2.63 -11.69 -13.09
CA SER A 167 4.03 -11.86 -12.66
C SER A 167 4.86 -12.78 -13.57
N ARG A 168 4.23 -13.46 -14.54
CA ARG A 168 4.86 -14.37 -15.51
C ARG A 168 5.77 -15.41 -14.83
N GLY A 169 5.33 -15.93 -13.68
CA GLY A 169 6.04 -16.99 -12.95
C GLY A 169 7.28 -16.52 -12.16
N LYS A 170 7.59 -15.23 -12.11
CA LYS A 170 8.53 -14.70 -11.13
C LYS A 170 7.78 -14.49 -9.81
N LYS A 171 8.29 -15.03 -8.70
CA LYS A 171 7.75 -14.69 -7.37
C LYS A 171 8.00 -13.21 -7.08
N LYS A 172 7.05 -12.35 -7.46
CA LYS A 172 6.97 -10.96 -7.02
C LYS A 172 5.76 -10.88 -6.10
N TYR A 173 5.99 -10.64 -4.82
CA TYR A 173 4.91 -10.29 -3.92
C TYR A 173 4.16 -9.09 -4.48
N ALA A 174 2.84 -9.09 -4.32
CA ALA A 174 2.05 -7.91 -4.59
C ALA A 174 2.26 -6.84 -3.51
N LYS A 175 1.70 -5.66 -3.76
CA LYS A 175 1.60 -4.56 -2.79
C LYS A 175 0.14 -4.21 -2.57
N VAL A 176 -0.16 -3.61 -1.42
CA VAL A 176 -1.47 -3.01 -1.15
C VAL A 176 -1.28 -1.52 -0.98
N VAL A 177 -2.04 -0.71 -1.72
CA VAL A 177 -1.98 0.76 -1.60
C VAL A 177 -3.41 1.27 -1.60
N SER A 178 -3.86 1.93 -0.54
CA SER A 178 -5.27 2.31 -0.42
C SER A 178 -5.53 3.53 0.45
N ASN A 179 -6.48 4.36 0.02
CA ASN A 179 -7.15 5.34 0.86
C ASN A 179 -8.42 4.71 1.46
N LEU A 180 -8.31 4.14 2.65
CA LEU A 180 -9.42 3.35 3.21
C LEU A 180 -10.51 4.23 3.82
N PRO A 181 -11.79 3.85 3.67
CA PRO A 181 -12.83 4.30 4.55
C PRO A 181 -12.48 3.96 6.01
N PHE A 182 -12.59 4.93 6.92
CA PHE A 182 -12.06 4.79 8.28
C PHE A 182 -12.70 3.65 9.09
N ASN A 183 -13.94 3.28 8.77
CA ASN A 183 -14.70 2.24 9.46
C ASN A 183 -14.27 0.80 9.12
N VAL A 184 -13.51 0.57 8.05
CA VAL A 184 -13.07 -0.78 7.65
C VAL A 184 -11.59 -1.05 7.92
N SER A 185 -10.83 -0.02 8.33
CA SER A 185 -9.38 -0.05 8.54
C SER A 185 -8.88 -1.25 9.34
N THR A 186 -9.50 -1.53 10.48
CA THR A 186 -9.07 -2.63 11.38
C THR A 186 -9.30 -4.00 10.76
N GLU A 187 -10.41 -4.20 10.05
CA GLU A 187 -10.70 -5.49 9.41
C GLU A 187 -9.80 -5.72 8.19
N VAL A 188 -9.51 -4.67 7.41
CA VAL A 188 -8.52 -4.75 6.32
C VAL A 188 -7.14 -5.12 6.87
N VAL A 189 -6.67 -4.45 7.93
CA VAL A 189 -5.38 -4.77 8.56
C VAL A 189 -5.34 -6.23 9.03
N LYS A 190 -6.40 -6.73 9.68
CA LYS A 190 -6.49 -8.12 10.14
C LYS A 190 -6.55 -9.15 9.02
N GLN A 191 -7.15 -8.79 7.90
CA GLN A 191 -7.30 -9.67 6.74
C GLN A 191 -6.01 -9.77 5.93
N ILE A 192 -5.33 -8.64 5.71
CA ILE A 192 -4.19 -8.56 4.79
C ILE A 192 -2.85 -8.90 5.45
N LEU A 193 -2.59 -8.43 6.67
CA LEU A 193 -1.27 -8.63 7.29
C LEU A 193 -0.85 -10.11 7.42
N PRO A 194 -1.74 -11.09 7.67
CA PRO A 194 -1.37 -12.50 7.69
C PRO A 194 -0.96 -13.10 6.34
N MET A 195 -1.05 -12.36 5.24
CA MET A 195 -0.82 -12.82 3.87
C MET A 195 0.58 -12.47 3.34
N GLY A 196 1.62 -12.65 4.16
CA GLY A 196 3.03 -12.48 3.80
C GLY A 196 3.57 -13.45 2.75
N ASP A 197 2.77 -14.47 2.38
CA ASP A 197 2.98 -15.30 1.18
C ASP A 197 2.56 -14.58 -0.12
N VAL A 198 1.73 -13.54 -0.02
CA VAL A 198 1.14 -12.81 -1.15
C VAL A 198 1.67 -11.38 -1.24
N PHE A 199 1.75 -10.65 -0.13
CA PHE A 199 2.07 -9.23 -0.08
C PHE A 199 3.36 -8.95 0.66
N SER A 200 4.17 -8.02 0.13
CA SER A 200 5.41 -7.56 0.76
C SER A 200 5.26 -6.23 1.49
N VAL A 201 4.38 -5.37 0.99
CA VAL A 201 4.17 -4.02 1.50
C VAL A 201 2.69 -3.68 1.45
N MET A 202 2.20 -3.06 2.52
CA MET A 202 0.90 -2.44 2.57
C MET A 202 1.05 -0.98 3.00
N VAL A 203 0.53 -0.05 2.20
CA VAL A 203 0.45 1.38 2.53
C VAL A 203 -1.01 1.78 2.57
N LEU A 204 -1.44 2.27 3.73
CA LEU A 204 -2.81 2.70 3.96
C LEU A 204 -2.83 4.16 4.40
N MET A 205 -3.79 4.91 3.90
CA MET A 205 -4.21 6.15 4.52
C MET A 205 -5.41 5.88 5.42
N LEU A 206 -5.26 6.24 6.70
CA LEU A 206 -6.22 6.03 7.79
C LEU A 206 -6.48 7.36 8.51
N GLN A 207 -7.27 7.36 9.58
CA GLN A 207 -7.25 8.48 10.53
C GLN A 207 -5.87 8.62 11.15
N ASP A 208 -5.41 9.85 11.33
CA ASP A 208 -4.05 10.14 11.83
C ASP A 208 -3.76 9.47 13.19
N GLU A 209 -4.67 9.59 14.15
CA GLU A 209 -4.57 8.94 15.46
C GLU A 209 -4.48 7.40 15.33
N ALA A 210 -5.26 6.82 14.41
CA ALA A 210 -5.23 5.38 14.17
C ALA A 210 -3.90 4.93 13.57
N ALA A 211 -3.35 5.67 12.61
CA ALA A 211 -2.04 5.41 12.02
C ALA A 211 -0.93 5.50 13.08
N LEU A 212 -0.90 6.58 13.87
CA LEU A 212 0.06 6.76 14.97
C LEU A 212 -0.04 5.62 15.99
N ARG A 213 -1.26 5.24 16.38
CA ARG A 213 -1.48 4.14 17.32
C ARG A 213 -0.98 2.80 16.79
N LEU A 214 -1.14 2.51 15.50
CA LEU A 214 -0.68 1.24 14.93
C LEU A 214 0.85 1.19 14.81
N ALA A 215 1.50 2.31 14.46
CA ALA A 215 2.96 2.36 14.28
C ALA A 215 3.74 2.56 15.58
N ASN A 216 3.27 3.42 16.47
CA ASN A 216 4.11 3.98 17.54
C ASN A 216 3.63 3.65 18.97
N ALA A 217 2.58 2.84 19.12
CA ALA A 217 2.13 2.48 20.46
C ALA A 217 3.19 1.64 21.18
N SER A 218 3.85 2.27 22.15
CA SER A 218 4.79 1.62 23.04
C SER A 218 4.06 0.82 24.12
N ILE A 219 4.75 -0.14 24.73
CA ILE A 219 4.24 -0.79 25.93
C ILE A 219 3.95 0.27 27.01
N GLN A 220 3.04 -0.06 27.91
CA GLN A 220 2.61 0.74 29.06
C GLN A 220 1.90 2.05 28.71
N THR A 221 1.58 2.32 27.44
CA THR A 221 0.75 3.46 27.07
C THR A 221 -0.76 3.11 27.05
N PRO A 222 -1.66 4.10 27.22
CA PRO A 222 -3.09 3.90 27.09
C PRO A 222 -3.50 3.36 25.71
N GLU A 223 -2.73 3.67 24.67
CA GLU A 223 -2.98 3.35 23.26
C GLU A 223 -2.63 1.90 22.92
N TYR A 224 -1.71 1.26 23.66
CA TYR A 224 -1.32 -0.13 23.44
C TYR A 224 -2.50 -1.11 23.64
N ARG A 225 -2.75 -1.93 22.62
CA ARG A 225 -3.92 -2.82 22.44
C ARG A 225 -3.48 -4.15 21.81
N PRO A 226 -4.33 -5.19 21.81
CA PRO A 226 -4.07 -6.44 21.09
C PRO A 226 -3.67 -6.26 19.62
N ILE A 227 -4.24 -5.26 18.94
CA ILE A 227 -3.94 -4.97 17.54
C ILE A 227 -2.46 -4.60 17.32
N ASN A 228 -1.78 -4.03 18.32
CA ASN A 228 -0.35 -3.72 18.21
C ASN A 228 0.50 -4.99 18.22
N VAL A 229 0.16 -5.97 19.07
CA VAL A 229 0.79 -7.29 19.04
C VAL A 229 0.53 -7.97 17.70
N PHE A 230 -0.70 -7.88 17.18
CA PHE A 230 -1.07 -8.43 15.87
C PHE A 230 -0.27 -7.80 14.72
N VAL A 231 -0.20 -6.48 14.66
CA VAL A 231 0.56 -5.77 13.62
C VAL A 231 2.04 -6.12 13.68
N ASN A 232 2.64 -6.10 14.87
CA ASN A 232 4.07 -6.40 15.06
C ASN A 232 4.41 -7.87 14.82
N PHE A 233 3.43 -8.78 15.01
CA PHE A 233 3.60 -10.19 14.69
C PHE A 233 3.82 -10.38 13.18
N TYR A 234 2.99 -9.75 12.36
CA TYR A 234 2.97 -9.93 10.91
C TYR A 234 3.80 -8.92 10.10
N SER A 235 4.19 -7.79 10.69
CA SER A 235 4.81 -6.69 9.95
C SER A 235 5.68 -5.78 10.81
N GLU A 236 6.42 -4.90 10.14
CA GLU A 236 7.08 -3.74 10.72
C GLU A 236 6.28 -2.48 10.30
N PRO A 237 5.45 -1.90 11.19
CA PRO A 237 4.68 -0.70 10.89
C PRO A 237 5.55 0.56 11.00
N GLU A 238 5.30 1.53 10.13
CA GLU A 238 6.03 2.79 10.05
C GLU A 238 5.04 3.92 9.68
N TYR A 239 4.90 4.91 10.56
CA TYR A 239 4.16 6.12 10.24
C TYR A 239 4.96 6.97 9.25
N LYS A 240 4.34 7.38 8.14
CA LYS A 240 5.02 8.14 7.07
C LYS A 240 4.80 9.64 7.21
N PHE A 241 3.54 10.10 7.10
CA PHE A 241 3.22 11.52 7.15
C PHE A 241 1.73 11.77 7.43
N LYS A 242 1.44 12.98 7.90
CA LYS A 242 0.09 13.48 8.14
C LYS A 242 -0.50 14.09 6.87
N VAL A 243 -1.80 13.91 6.67
CA VAL A 243 -2.57 14.53 5.58
C VAL A 243 -3.69 15.38 6.16
N GLU A 244 -3.62 16.68 5.94
CA GLU A 244 -4.62 17.62 6.45
C GLU A 244 -6.00 17.32 5.86
N ARG A 245 -7.05 17.31 6.69
CA ARG A 245 -8.42 17.00 6.28
C ARG A 245 -8.97 17.91 5.17
N ALA A 246 -8.40 19.10 4.99
CA ALA A 246 -8.75 20.03 3.91
C ALA A 246 -8.46 19.46 2.51
N ASN A 247 -7.64 18.40 2.40
CA ASN A 247 -7.38 17.69 1.15
C ASN A 247 -8.51 16.72 0.77
N PHE A 248 -9.67 16.72 1.45
CA PHE A 248 -10.74 15.76 1.20
C PHE A 248 -12.09 16.43 0.92
N PHE A 249 -12.93 15.77 0.12
CA PHE A 249 -14.33 16.13 -0.09
C PHE A 249 -15.28 14.93 0.07
N PRO A 250 -16.30 15.00 0.95
CA PRO A 250 -16.51 16.07 1.92
C PRO A 250 -15.36 16.06 2.93
N GLN A 251 -15.13 17.20 3.57
CA GLN A 251 -14.07 17.31 4.56
C GLN A 251 -14.42 16.47 5.80
N PRO A 252 -13.57 15.52 6.22
CA PRO A 252 -13.79 14.75 7.44
C PRO A 252 -13.54 15.61 8.68
N THR A 253 -13.94 15.09 9.84
CA THR A 253 -13.77 15.76 11.15
C THR A 253 -12.35 15.65 11.71
N VAL A 254 -11.55 14.73 11.18
CA VAL A 254 -10.20 14.40 11.64
C VAL A 254 -9.25 14.37 10.46
N ASP A 255 -7.97 14.55 10.74
CA ASP A 255 -6.92 14.47 9.73
C ASP A 255 -6.61 13.01 9.36
N GLY A 256 -6.03 12.82 8.18
CA GLY A 256 -5.53 11.52 7.72
C GLY A 256 -4.07 11.31 8.11
N GLY A 257 -3.65 10.05 8.19
CA GLY A 257 -2.26 9.67 8.37
C GLY A 257 -1.92 8.49 7.46
N VAL A 258 -0.76 8.55 6.83
CA VAL A 258 -0.24 7.48 5.97
C VAL A 258 0.66 6.59 6.80
N ILE A 259 0.36 5.29 6.79
CA ILE A 259 1.13 4.24 7.47
C ILE A 259 1.57 3.20 6.44
N ARG A 260 2.82 2.78 6.57
CA ARG A 260 3.41 1.68 5.81
C ARG A 260 3.61 0.48 6.72
N PHE A 261 3.27 -0.70 6.22
CA PHE A 261 3.60 -1.98 6.84
C PHE A 261 4.52 -2.72 5.88
N LYS A 262 5.75 -2.99 6.33
CA LYS A 262 6.59 -4.00 5.66
C LYS A 262 6.15 -5.36 6.20
N ILE A 263 5.49 -6.14 5.35
CA ILE A 263 4.92 -7.43 5.74
C ILE A 263 6.07 -8.45 5.78
N LYS A 264 6.14 -9.24 6.85
CA LYS A 264 7.13 -10.30 6.99
C LYS A 264 6.80 -11.43 6.03
N ASP A 265 7.80 -12.13 5.52
CA ASP A 265 7.53 -13.38 4.81
C ASP A 265 6.85 -14.38 5.75
N ALA A 266 5.97 -15.24 5.22
CA ALA A 266 5.25 -16.23 6.04
C ALA A 266 6.19 -17.16 6.82
N GLY A 267 7.38 -17.44 6.32
CA GLY A 267 8.42 -18.21 7.00
C GLY A 267 9.13 -17.46 8.14
N GLU A 268 8.97 -16.15 8.23
CA GLU A 268 9.59 -15.28 9.24
C GLU A 268 8.64 -14.92 10.39
N TYR A 269 7.40 -15.43 10.36
CA TYR A 269 6.46 -15.20 11.45
C TYR A 269 7.00 -15.76 12.79
N PRO A 270 6.77 -15.07 13.91
CA PRO A 270 7.23 -15.55 15.21
C PRO A 270 6.75 -16.99 15.49
N PRO A 271 7.65 -17.87 15.98
CA PRO A 271 7.34 -19.29 16.10
C PRO A 271 6.37 -19.52 17.26
N VAL A 272 5.11 -19.81 16.94
CA VAL A 272 4.08 -20.20 17.91
C VAL A 272 3.42 -21.50 17.47
N SER A 273 2.99 -22.34 18.42
CA SER A 273 2.35 -23.62 18.09
C SER A 273 1.06 -23.46 17.27
N SER A 274 0.34 -22.36 17.44
CA SER A 274 -0.79 -21.96 16.60
C SER A 274 -1.04 -20.46 16.69
N ASN A 275 -1.12 -19.79 15.54
CA ASN A 275 -1.47 -18.37 15.47
C ASN A 275 -2.85 -18.10 16.13
N LYS A 276 -3.80 -19.04 15.96
CA LYS A 276 -5.14 -18.92 16.53
C LYS A 276 -5.11 -18.95 18.06
N SER A 277 -4.39 -19.90 18.67
CA SER A 277 -4.27 -19.97 20.13
C SER A 277 -3.51 -18.77 20.67
N PHE A 278 -2.45 -18.34 19.99
CA PHE A 278 -1.65 -17.17 20.34
C PHE A 278 -2.51 -15.91 20.43
N PHE A 279 -3.23 -15.56 19.36
CA PHE A 279 -4.07 -14.35 19.38
C PHE A 279 -5.28 -14.50 20.30
N SER A 280 -5.79 -15.71 20.52
CA SER A 280 -6.81 -15.95 21.56
C SER A 280 -6.26 -15.57 22.95
N MET A 281 -5.05 -16.05 23.29
CA MET A 281 -4.37 -15.72 24.55
C MET A 281 -4.12 -14.22 24.69
N VAL A 282 -3.61 -13.56 23.64
CA VAL A 282 -3.38 -12.11 23.65
C VAL A 282 -4.69 -11.36 23.89
N ASN A 283 -5.76 -11.67 23.16
CA ASN A 283 -7.06 -11.02 23.38
C ASN A 283 -7.57 -11.24 24.81
N SER A 284 -7.49 -12.47 25.31
CA SER A 284 -7.82 -12.84 26.68
C SER A 284 -7.04 -12.04 27.72
N ALA A 285 -5.75 -11.80 27.50
CA ALA A 285 -4.94 -10.97 28.39
C ALA A 285 -5.52 -9.55 28.52
N PHE A 286 -5.86 -8.92 27.40
CA PHE A 286 -6.33 -7.54 27.35
C PHE A 286 -7.79 -7.33 27.79
N ASN A 287 -8.61 -8.38 27.92
CA ASN A 287 -9.94 -8.29 28.54
C ASN A 287 -9.89 -7.71 29.97
N GLY A 288 -8.76 -7.89 30.65
CA GLY A 288 -8.44 -7.25 31.91
C GLY A 288 -7.18 -6.40 31.81
N LYS A 289 -7.12 -5.37 30.94
CA LYS A 289 -5.89 -4.55 30.73
C LYS A 289 -5.22 -4.06 32.04
N ARG A 290 -5.99 -3.81 33.11
CA ARG A 290 -5.49 -3.37 34.42
C ARG A 290 -5.24 -4.51 35.43
N LYS A 291 -5.65 -5.73 35.12
CA LYS A 291 -5.46 -6.94 35.94
C LYS A 291 -4.11 -7.58 35.63
N MET A 292 -3.55 -8.28 36.60
CA MET A 292 -2.36 -9.12 36.40
C MET A 292 -2.68 -10.28 35.45
N LEU A 293 -1.71 -10.70 34.64
CA LEU A 293 -1.87 -11.77 33.64
C LEU A 293 -2.37 -13.09 34.23
N ARG A 294 -1.88 -13.47 35.40
CA ARG A 294 -2.36 -14.61 36.18
C ARG A 294 -3.87 -14.62 36.48
N LYS A 295 -4.52 -13.45 36.46
CA LYS A 295 -5.98 -13.30 36.63
C LYS A 295 -6.70 -13.24 35.29
N SER A 296 -6.10 -12.59 34.28
CA SER A 296 -6.69 -12.50 32.95
C SER A 296 -6.65 -13.84 32.19
N LEU A 297 -5.64 -14.67 32.43
CA LEU A 297 -5.40 -15.94 31.74
C LEU A 297 -5.76 -17.19 32.54
N GLN A 298 -6.42 -17.04 33.71
CA GLN A 298 -6.75 -18.16 34.61
C GLN A 298 -7.69 -19.23 34.01
N HIS A 299 -8.30 -18.95 32.85
CA HIS A 299 -9.14 -19.91 32.12
C HIS A 299 -8.31 -20.80 31.18
N LEU A 300 -7.03 -20.47 30.95
CA LEU A 300 -6.11 -21.27 30.13
C LEU A 300 -5.26 -22.18 31.02
N CYS A 301 -4.66 -21.64 32.08
CA CYS A 301 -3.78 -22.36 33.00
C CYS A 301 -4.02 -21.91 34.44
N SER A 302 -3.47 -22.63 35.42
CA SER A 302 -3.54 -22.20 36.83
C SER A 302 -2.75 -20.91 37.05
N SER A 303 -3.11 -20.12 38.06
CA SER A 303 -2.34 -18.91 38.38
C SER A 303 -0.88 -19.23 38.73
N ALA A 304 -0.59 -20.38 39.34
CA ALA A 304 0.77 -20.80 39.67
C ALA A 304 1.60 -21.06 38.42
N ASP A 305 1.04 -21.75 37.42
CA ASP A 305 1.73 -22.02 36.16
C ASP A 305 1.99 -20.73 35.38
N ILE A 306 1.05 -19.78 35.40
CA ILE A 306 1.22 -18.47 34.74
C ILE A 306 2.31 -17.65 35.42
N GLU A 307 2.34 -17.61 36.76
CA GLU A 307 3.39 -16.92 37.52
C GLU A 307 4.77 -17.54 37.29
N ALA A 308 4.86 -18.88 37.25
CA ALA A 308 6.09 -19.59 36.92
C ALA A 308 6.54 -19.31 35.48
N ALA A 309 5.62 -19.33 34.51
CA ALA A 309 5.92 -19.03 33.12
C ALA A 309 6.43 -17.60 32.92
N LEU A 310 5.83 -16.61 33.61
CA LEU A 310 6.30 -15.23 33.61
C LEU A 310 7.73 -15.11 34.17
N THR A 311 7.98 -15.77 35.30
CA THR A 311 9.31 -15.76 35.93
C THR A 311 10.36 -16.38 35.02
N ASN A 312 10.02 -17.47 34.31
CA ASN A 312 10.90 -18.16 33.36
C ASN A 312 11.25 -17.35 32.10
N ILE A 313 10.49 -16.29 31.81
CA ILE A 313 10.75 -15.37 30.68
C ILE A 313 11.22 -13.99 31.17
N ASP A 314 11.74 -13.94 32.40
CA ASP A 314 12.29 -12.75 33.06
C ASP A 314 11.27 -11.62 33.29
N LEU A 315 10.00 -11.98 33.50
CA LEU A 315 8.93 -11.04 33.82
C LEU A 315 8.39 -11.25 35.25
N PRO A 316 7.92 -10.17 35.91
CA PRO A 316 7.38 -10.28 37.25
C PRO A 316 6.07 -11.10 37.27
N PRO A 317 5.79 -11.91 38.30
CA PRO A 317 4.52 -12.61 38.47
C PRO A 317 3.29 -11.69 38.47
N THR A 318 3.50 -10.42 38.78
CA THR A 318 2.50 -9.35 38.79
C THR A 318 2.30 -8.66 37.44
N ALA A 319 2.99 -9.12 36.39
CA ALA A 319 2.99 -8.48 35.08
C ALA A 319 1.57 -8.31 34.53
N ARG A 320 1.35 -7.19 33.85
CA ARG A 320 0.08 -6.83 33.21
C ARG A 320 0.20 -6.90 31.70
N PRO A 321 -0.90 -7.11 30.96
CA PRO A 321 -0.87 -7.21 29.49
C PRO A 321 -0.20 -6.02 28.81
N SER A 322 -0.34 -4.80 29.34
CA SER A 322 0.28 -3.61 28.78
C SER A 322 1.78 -3.54 28.97
N GLU A 323 2.37 -4.37 29.80
CA GLU A 323 3.81 -4.37 30.10
C GLU A 323 4.58 -5.34 29.19
N LEU A 324 3.88 -6.16 28.41
CA LEU A 324 4.47 -7.16 27.53
C LEU A 324 4.52 -6.65 26.09
N GLY A 325 5.68 -6.79 25.45
CA GLY A 325 5.83 -6.66 24.01
C GLY A 325 5.38 -7.92 23.26
N MET A 326 5.47 -7.90 21.93
CA MET A 326 5.10 -9.06 21.11
C MET A 326 5.97 -10.29 21.44
N ASP A 327 7.27 -10.12 21.62
CA ASP A 327 8.20 -11.23 21.90
C ASP A 327 7.92 -11.86 23.26
N ASP A 328 7.54 -11.04 24.25
CA ASP A 328 7.13 -11.53 25.57
C ASP A 328 5.88 -12.38 25.48
N PHE A 329 4.88 -11.96 24.71
CA PHE A 329 3.68 -12.76 24.48
C PHE A 329 4.00 -14.08 23.78
N VAL A 330 4.91 -14.08 22.79
CA VAL A 330 5.32 -15.31 22.08
C VAL A 330 6.01 -16.28 23.05
N ARG A 331 6.96 -15.77 23.86
CA ARG A 331 7.65 -16.57 24.88
C ARG A 331 6.68 -17.13 25.91
N LEU A 332 5.76 -16.30 26.42
CA LEU A 332 4.72 -16.71 27.37
C LEU A 332 3.82 -17.81 26.78
N HIS A 333 3.31 -17.62 25.57
CA HIS A 333 2.45 -18.60 24.89
C HIS A 333 3.14 -19.95 24.75
N ASN A 334 4.39 -19.94 24.29
CA ASN A 334 5.16 -21.17 24.07
C ASN A 334 5.54 -21.88 25.36
N HIS A 335 5.67 -21.15 26.47
CA HIS A 335 5.86 -21.75 27.79
C HIS A 335 4.58 -22.40 28.29
N LEU A 336 3.44 -21.69 28.21
CA LEU A 336 2.14 -22.21 28.63
C LEU A 336 1.67 -23.40 27.80
N GLY A 337 2.01 -23.48 26.52
CA GLY A 337 1.68 -24.62 25.66
C GLY A 337 2.48 -25.90 25.94
N LYS A 338 3.49 -25.85 26.83
CA LYS A 338 4.28 -27.01 27.27
C LYS A 338 3.80 -27.58 28.62
N VAL A 339 2.95 -26.84 29.32
CA VAL A 339 2.34 -27.23 30.61
C VAL A 339 1.07 -28.02 30.33
#